data_AF-A0A9D2QIU1-F1
#
_entry.id   AF-A0A9D2QIU1-F1
#
_cell.length_a   1.000
_cell.length_b   1.000
_cell.length_c   1.000
_cell.angle_alpha   90.00
_cell.angle_beta   90.00
_cell.angle_gamma   90.00
#
_symmetry.space_group_name_H-M   'P 1'
#
loop_
_entity.id
_entity.type
_entity.pdbx_description
1 polymer ?
#
loop_
_entity_poly.entity_id
_entity_poly.type
_entity_poly.pdbx_seq_one_letter_code
_entity_poly.pdbx_strand_id
1 'polypeptide(L)'
;MKDLTLTQEYFICAVNDKGKLSSFNVDRLVCLLASGMLELQLSGCISIDGGKKRILSGSGKSVSVTGPLPEEKAFLRPLYDYLNQGKPVKMEKILEDYHYSFSGRRLNALIDSIGESLAEEGLAQAADAGLFEGVRRFLPTKDAINRVVDLVRSELLEEGEVTEDIAALVILLEKSGVIREYFSRYEQKEMKERLAAITKSPEGAMVKEMLDYVNSMLDTITVLITVFS
;
A
#
# COMPACT_ATOMS: atom_id res chain seq x y z
N MET A 1 -6.45 -21.53 -3.78
CA MET A 1 -6.47 -20.06 -3.91
C MET A 1 -5.12 -19.57 -3.44
N LYS A 2 -4.51 -18.60 -4.13
CA LYS A 2 -3.29 -17.97 -3.62
C LYS A 2 -3.66 -17.11 -2.39
N ASP A 3 -2.70 -16.95 -1.50
CA ASP A 3 -2.82 -15.96 -0.43
C ASP A 3 -2.68 -14.57 -1.04
N LEU A 4 -3.54 -13.65 -0.60
CA LEU A 4 -3.50 -12.26 -1.04
C LEU A 4 -2.22 -11.61 -0.54
N THR A 5 -1.65 -10.71 -1.33
CA THR A 5 -0.49 -9.93 -0.88
C THR A 5 -0.91 -8.64 -0.17
N LEU A 6 -0.02 -8.07 0.63
CA LEU A 6 -0.22 -6.79 1.33
C LEU A 6 -0.83 -5.70 0.42
N THR A 7 -0.29 -5.54 -0.79
CA THR A 7 -0.78 -4.52 -1.74
C THR A 7 -2.20 -4.82 -2.20
N GLN A 8 -2.51 -6.08 -2.48
CA GLN A 8 -3.84 -6.52 -2.90
C GLN A 8 -4.87 -6.37 -1.78
N GLU A 9 -4.53 -6.78 -0.55
CA GLU A 9 -5.40 -6.62 0.64
C GLU A 9 -5.70 -5.16 0.91
N TYR A 10 -4.68 -4.30 0.89
CA TYR A 10 -4.86 -2.87 1.04
C TYR A 10 -5.74 -2.29 -0.08
N PHE A 11 -5.51 -2.68 -1.34
CA PHE A 11 -6.33 -2.24 -2.48
C PHE A 11 -7.80 -2.64 -2.32
N ILE A 12 -8.07 -3.88 -1.91
CA ILE A 12 -9.42 -4.41 -1.68
C ILE A 12 -10.18 -3.52 -0.69
N CYS A 13 -9.54 -3.09 0.39
CA CYS A 13 -10.17 -2.24 1.38
C CYS A 13 -10.24 -0.76 0.97
N ALA A 14 -9.25 -0.26 0.22
CA ALA A 14 -9.06 1.18 0.01
C ALA A 14 -9.89 1.79 -1.13
N VAL A 15 -10.28 1.00 -2.13
CA VAL A 15 -11.14 1.47 -3.22
C VAL A 15 -12.59 1.63 -2.74
N ASN A 16 -13.28 2.68 -3.21
CA ASN A 16 -14.68 2.89 -2.86
C ASN A 16 -15.64 1.98 -3.65
N ASP A 17 -16.95 2.16 -3.43
CA ASP A 17 -18.06 1.49 -4.12
C ASP A 17 -18.09 1.67 -5.66
N LYS A 18 -17.24 2.55 -6.19
CA LYS A 18 -17.04 2.78 -7.63
C LYS A 18 -15.69 2.27 -8.12
N GLY A 19 -14.90 1.60 -7.30
CA GLY A 19 -13.58 1.08 -7.65
C GLY A 19 -12.54 2.19 -7.80
N LYS A 20 -12.75 3.33 -7.12
CA LYS A 20 -11.87 4.50 -7.19
C LYS A 20 -11.09 4.65 -5.87
N LEU A 21 -9.77 4.73 -5.99
CA LEU A 21 -8.95 5.41 -4.99
C LEU A 21 -9.15 6.91 -5.15
N SER A 22 -9.90 7.53 -4.24
CA SER A 22 -10.21 8.95 -4.34
C SER A 22 -8.93 9.79 -4.36
N SER A 23 -8.72 10.57 -5.43
CA SER A 23 -7.61 11.52 -5.56
C SER A 23 -7.64 12.63 -4.51
N PHE A 24 -8.78 12.85 -3.84
CA PHE A 24 -8.91 13.77 -2.71
C PHE A 24 -8.41 13.18 -1.39
N ASN A 25 -8.19 11.86 -1.33
CA ASN A 25 -7.60 11.19 -0.18
C ASN A 25 -6.19 10.76 -0.55
N VAL A 26 -5.27 11.74 -0.49
CA VAL A 26 -3.85 11.57 -0.79
C VAL A 26 -3.25 10.44 0.02
N ASP A 27 -3.62 10.31 1.29
CA ASP A 27 -3.11 9.27 2.18
C ASP A 27 -3.43 7.86 1.67
N ARG A 28 -4.58 7.66 1.01
CA ARG A 28 -4.90 6.37 0.38
C ARG A 28 -3.95 6.00 -0.75
N LEU A 29 -3.63 6.97 -1.60
CA LEU A 29 -2.67 6.79 -2.70
C LEU A 29 -1.29 6.52 -2.15
N VAL A 30 -0.85 7.31 -1.17
CA VAL A 30 0.46 7.15 -0.53
C VAL A 30 0.59 5.78 0.12
N CYS A 31 -0.44 5.33 0.84
CA CYS A 31 -0.45 4.00 1.44
C CYS A 31 -0.48 2.88 0.38
N LEU A 32 -1.13 3.08 -0.78
CA LEU A 32 -1.01 2.11 -1.89
C LEU A 32 0.44 2.00 -2.36
N LEU A 33 1.10 3.13 -2.60
CA LEU A 33 2.51 3.14 -3.01
C LEU A 33 3.41 2.54 -1.93
N ALA A 34 3.15 2.84 -0.67
CA ALA A 34 3.89 2.28 0.46
C ALA A 34 3.75 0.76 0.50
N SER A 35 2.53 0.22 0.33
CA SER A 35 2.30 -1.23 0.29
C SER A 35 3.09 -1.92 -0.83
N GLY A 36 3.05 -1.39 -2.05
CA GLY A 36 3.80 -1.94 -3.18
C GLY A 36 5.30 -1.85 -2.99
N MET A 37 5.83 -0.75 -2.45
CA MET A 37 7.26 -0.62 -2.18
C MET A 37 7.73 -1.50 -1.02
N LEU A 38 6.94 -1.65 0.04
CA LEU A 38 7.21 -2.62 1.12
C LEU A 38 7.34 -4.02 0.54
N GLU A 39 6.39 -4.43 -0.28
CA GLU A 39 6.34 -5.77 -0.85
C GLU A 39 7.51 -6.04 -1.82
N LEU A 40 7.86 -5.07 -2.67
CA LEU A 40 9.04 -5.13 -3.54
C LEU A 40 10.34 -5.22 -2.73
N GLN A 41 10.44 -4.47 -1.63
CA GLN A 41 11.64 -4.48 -0.78
C GLN A 41 11.80 -5.81 -0.05
N LEU A 42 10.72 -6.35 0.54
CA LEU A 42 10.74 -7.63 1.23
C LEU A 42 11.07 -8.79 0.28
N SER A 43 10.76 -8.62 -1.01
CA SER A 43 11.12 -9.56 -2.08
C SER A 43 12.53 -9.37 -2.64
N GLY A 44 13.30 -8.40 -2.13
CA GLY A 44 14.65 -8.07 -2.62
C GLY A 44 14.69 -7.40 -4.00
N CYS A 45 13.54 -6.98 -4.54
CA CYS A 45 13.45 -6.33 -5.84
C CYS A 45 14.04 -4.91 -5.80
N ILE A 46 13.91 -4.23 -4.66
CA ILE A 46 14.39 -2.87 -4.47
C ILE A 46 15.15 -2.70 -3.14
N SER A 47 15.99 -1.68 -3.09
CA SER A 47 16.59 -1.14 -1.87
C SER A 47 16.36 0.36 -1.78
N ILE A 48 16.34 0.88 -0.55
CA ILE A 48 16.18 2.30 -0.27
C ILE A 48 17.47 2.77 0.41
N ASP A 49 18.13 3.78 -0.16
CA ASP A 49 19.43 4.35 0.26
C ASP A 49 20.65 3.41 0.23
N GLY A 50 20.64 2.37 -0.60
CA GLY A 50 21.85 1.59 -0.96
C GLY A 50 22.55 0.86 0.20
N GLY A 51 21.93 0.77 1.38
CA GLY A 51 22.49 0.14 2.56
C GLY A 51 22.00 -1.30 2.77
N LYS A 52 22.90 -2.19 3.23
CA LYS A 52 22.62 -3.58 3.67
C LYS A 52 21.71 -3.69 4.91
N LYS A 53 21.00 -2.62 5.29
CA LYS A 53 20.15 -2.56 6.47
C LYS A 53 18.75 -2.21 6.01
N ARG A 54 17.77 -3.01 6.44
CA ARG A 54 16.34 -2.69 6.36
C ARG A 54 16.17 -1.32 7.03
N ILE A 55 15.99 -0.24 6.27
CA ILE A 55 15.68 1.07 6.85
C ILE A 55 14.64 1.75 5.99
N LEU A 56 13.45 1.84 6.55
CA LEU A 56 12.37 2.64 6.04
C LEU A 56 12.10 3.81 7.01
N SER A 57 12.78 4.94 6.81
CA SER A 57 12.46 6.22 7.47
C SER A 57 13.36 7.36 6.97
N GLY A 58 12.79 8.41 6.37
CA GLY A 58 13.47 9.67 6.05
C GLY A 58 13.04 10.31 4.72
N SER A 59 13.03 11.66 4.67
CA SER A 59 13.01 12.46 3.44
C SER A 59 14.39 12.45 2.75
N GLY A 60 14.43 12.48 1.42
CA GLY A 60 15.66 12.46 0.62
C GLY A 60 16.16 11.08 0.20
N LYS A 61 15.43 10.02 0.56
CA LYS A 61 15.81 8.65 0.22
C LYS A 61 15.63 8.34 -1.25
N SER A 62 16.54 7.54 -1.81
CA SER A 62 16.43 7.07 -3.19
C SER A 62 16.20 5.56 -3.26
N VAL A 63 15.27 5.16 -4.12
CA VAL A 63 14.92 3.77 -4.39
C VAL A 63 15.76 3.27 -5.57
N SER A 64 16.42 2.12 -5.41
CA SER A 64 17.19 1.44 -6.45
C SER A 64 16.65 0.02 -6.66
N VAL A 65 16.52 -0.40 -7.92
CA VAL A 65 16.21 -1.80 -8.26
C VAL A 65 17.45 -2.66 -8.05
N THR A 66 17.31 -3.76 -7.31
CA THR A 66 18.41 -4.65 -6.90
C THR A 66 18.22 -6.11 -7.32
N GLY A 67 17.01 -6.49 -7.69
CA GLY A 67 16.66 -7.85 -8.09
C GLY A 67 15.49 -7.86 -9.08
N PRO A 68 15.28 -8.98 -9.80
CA PRO A 68 14.18 -9.12 -10.73
C PRO A 68 12.83 -9.07 -10.00
N LEU A 69 11.77 -8.70 -10.73
CA LEU A 69 10.40 -8.84 -10.26
C LEU A 69 9.97 -10.32 -10.34
N PRO A 70 9.56 -10.95 -9.22
CA PRO A 70 9.00 -12.30 -9.23
C PRO A 70 7.67 -12.37 -10.00
N GLU A 71 7.38 -13.52 -10.60
CA GLU A 71 6.15 -13.74 -11.38
C GLU A 71 4.90 -13.58 -10.52
N GLU A 72 4.94 -14.05 -9.26
CA GLU A 72 3.84 -13.92 -8.32
C GLU A 72 3.55 -12.46 -7.92
N LYS A 73 4.45 -11.52 -8.24
CA LYS A 73 4.28 -10.07 -8.01
C LYS A 73 4.14 -9.27 -9.30
N ALA A 74 3.78 -9.92 -10.41
CA ALA A 74 3.59 -9.27 -11.70
C ALA A 74 2.61 -8.08 -11.66
N PHE A 75 1.66 -8.08 -10.72
CA PHE A 75 0.74 -6.95 -10.51
C PHE A 75 1.42 -5.65 -10.03
N LEU A 76 2.67 -5.72 -9.54
CA LEU A 76 3.51 -4.55 -9.21
C LEU A 76 4.38 -4.09 -10.38
N ARG A 77 4.28 -4.73 -11.55
CA ARG A 77 5.11 -4.41 -12.73
C ARG A 77 5.10 -2.92 -13.10
N PRO A 78 3.97 -2.19 -13.10
CA PRO A 78 3.97 -0.76 -13.41
C PRO A 78 4.84 0.09 -12.46
N LEU A 79 4.82 -0.24 -11.17
CA LEU A 79 5.66 0.41 -10.16
C LEU A 79 7.12 0.00 -10.32
N TYR A 80 7.39 -1.30 -10.46
CA TYR A 80 8.74 -1.82 -10.66
C TYR A 80 9.42 -1.22 -11.89
N ASP A 81 8.75 -1.18 -13.05
CA ASP A 81 9.31 -0.61 -14.28
C ASP A 81 9.56 0.89 -14.15
N TYR A 82 8.69 1.61 -13.44
CA TYR A 82 8.93 3.01 -13.13
C TYR A 82 10.17 3.20 -12.25
N LEU A 83 10.45 2.30 -11.30
CA LEU A 83 11.65 2.36 -10.47
C LEU A 83 12.92 1.92 -11.23
N ASN A 84 12.76 1.04 -12.22
CA ASN A 84 13.84 0.45 -13.01
C ASN A 84 14.35 1.39 -14.12
N GLN A 85 14.77 2.60 -13.76
CA GLN A 85 15.29 3.62 -14.71
C GLN A 85 16.82 3.57 -14.89
N GLY A 86 17.49 2.54 -14.36
CA GLY A 86 18.95 2.43 -14.38
C GLY A 86 19.68 3.40 -13.43
N LYS A 87 18.96 4.23 -12.67
CA LYS A 87 19.49 5.11 -11.63
C LYS A 87 18.54 5.18 -10.43
N PRO A 88 19.03 5.48 -9.22
CA PRO A 88 18.18 5.65 -8.05
C PRO A 88 17.11 6.74 -8.26
N VAL A 89 15.88 6.50 -7.82
CA VAL A 89 14.75 7.43 -7.92
C VAL A 89 14.39 7.98 -6.54
N LYS A 90 14.38 9.30 -6.36
CA LYS A 90 14.06 9.95 -5.09
C LYS A 90 12.60 9.75 -4.69
N MET A 91 12.34 9.52 -3.41
CA MET A 91 10.97 9.33 -2.88
C MET A 91 10.03 10.49 -3.22
N GLU A 92 10.51 11.73 -3.12
CA GLU A 92 9.74 12.93 -3.48
C GLU A 92 9.28 12.86 -4.93
N LYS A 93 10.16 12.44 -5.83
CA LYS A 93 9.87 12.30 -7.26
C LYS A 93 8.86 11.18 -7.52
N ILE A 94 8.95 10.06 -6.80
CA ILE A 94 7.98 8.95 -6.91
C ILE A 94 6.59 9.49 -6.54
N LEU A 95 6.48 10.13 -5.38
CA LEU A 95 5.23 10.67 -4.87
C LEU A 95 4.66 11.76 -5.80
N GLU A 96 5.50 12.67 -6.29
CA GLU A 96 5.11 13.71 -7.25
C GLU A 96 4.60 13.11 -8.57
N ASP A 97 5.33 12.17 -9.17
CA ASP A 97 4.99 11.56 -10.45
C ASP A 97 3.70 10.71 -10.38
N TYR A 98 3.32 10.21 -9.21
CA TYR A 98 2.07 9.48 -8.99
C TYR A 98 0.91 10.36 -8.54
N HIS A 99 1.16 11.43 -7.77
CA HIS A 99 0.13 12.32 -7.25
C HIS A 99 -0.26 13.43 -8.24
N TYR A 100 0.72 14.12 -8.84
CA TYR A 100 0.52 15.32 -9.67
C TYR A 100 0.59 15.07 -11.18
N SER A 101 0.59 13.81 -11.64
CA SER A 101 0.64 13.52 -13.07
C SER A 101 -0.58 14.10 -13.81
N PHE A 102 -0.32 14.98 -14.79
CA PHE A 102 -1.32 15.61 -15.66
C PHE A 102 -2.34 14.64 -16.28
N SER A 103 -1.96 13.37 -16.45
CA SER A 103 -2.80 12.34 -17.07
C SER A 103 -3.24 11.21 -16.13
N GLY A 104 -2.74 11.16 -14.90
CA GLY A 104 -2.98 10.04 -13.97
C GLY A 104 -2.48 8.67 -14.45
N ARG A 105 -1.83 8.59 -15.63
CA ARG A 105 -1.48 7.34 -16.31
C ARG A 105 -0.69 6.36 -15.45
N ARG A 106 0.21 6.86 -14.60
CA ARG A 106 1.04 6.01 -13.72
C ARG A 106 0.20 5.31 -12.66
N LEU A 107 -0.59 6.10 -11.94
CA LEU A 107 -1.50 5.56 -10.94
C LEU A 107 -2.51 4.61 -11.58
N ASN A 108 -3.10 4.99 -12.72
CA ASN A 108 -4.06 4.13 -13.43
C ASN A 108 -3.42 2.81 -13.88
N ALA A 109 -2.20 2.83 -14.42
CA ALA A 109 -1.51 1.60 -14.80
C ALA A 109 -1.26 0.66 -13.61
N LEU A 110 -0.88 1.21 -12.45
CA LEU A 110 -0.70 0.44 -11.23
C LEU A 110 -2.03 -0.13 -10.71
N ILE A 111 -3.07 0.69 -10.63
CA ILE A 111 -4.43 0.27 -10.23
C ILE A 111 -4.95 -0.81 -11.15
N ASP A 112 -4.76 -0.65 -12.46
CA ASP A 112 -5.18 -1.61 -13.47
C ASP A 112 -4.51 -2.96 -13.27
N SER A 113 -3.19 -2.97 -13.09
CA SER A 113 -2.44 -4.22 -12.93
C SER A 113 -2.81 -4.96 -11.63
N ILE A 114 -3.03 -4.23 -10.53
CA ILE A 114 -3.53 -4.81 -9.27
C ILE A 114 -4.95 -5.35 -9.45
N GLY A 115 -5.84 -4.54 -10.02
CA GLY A 115 -7.24 -4.89 -10.22
C GLY A 115 -7.43 -6.08 -11.15
N GLU A 116 -6.65 -6.17 -12.24
CA GLU A 116 -6.63 -7.33 -13.13
C GLU A 116 -6.24 -8.60 -12.40
N SER A 117 -5.16 -8.57 -11.61
CA SER A 117 -4.72 -9.74 -10.84
C SER A 117 -5.81 -10.24 -9.88
N LEU A 118 -6.55 -9.32 -9.26
CA LEU A 118 -7.69 -9.66 -8.40
C LEU A 118 -8.88 -10.20 -9.21
N ALA A 119 -9.13 -9.64 -10.39
CA ALA A 119 -10.23 -10.07 -11.26
C ALA A 119 -9.99 -11.47 -11.84
N GLU A 120 -8.75 -11.80 -12.20
CA GLU A 120 -8.35 -13.15 -12.65
C GLU A 120 -8.60 -14.22 -11.56
N GLU A 121 -8.48 -13.84 -10.29
CA GLU A 121 -8.80 -14.71 -9.15
C GLU A 121 -10.28 -14.65 -8.72
N GLY A 122 -11.12 -13.90 -9.43
CA GLY A 122 -12.54 -13.72 -9.08
C GLY A 122 -12.78 -12.89 -7.81
N LEU A 123 -11.75 -12.18 -7.33
CA LEU A 123 -11.80 -11.34 -6.12
C LEU A 123 -12.22 -9.91 -6.42
N ALA A 124 -12.19 -9.49 -7.68
CA ALA A 124 -12.72 -8.21 -8.14
C ALA A 124 -13.47 -8.33 -9.47
N GLN A 125 -14.31 -7.35 -9.77
CA GLN A 125 -14.99 -7.21 -11.06
C GLN A 125 -14.51 -5.93 -11.75
N ALA A 126 -14.14 -6.04 -13.02
CA ALA A 126 -13.90 -4.87 -13.85
C ALA A 126 -15.22 -4.10 -14.02
N ALA A 127 -15.16 -2.78 -13.80
CA ALA A 127 -16.28 -1.86 -13.96
C ALA A 127 -15.89 -0.75 -14.94
N ASP A 128 -16.82 -0.39 -15.82
CA ASP A 128 -16.61 0.73 -16.74
C ASP A 128 -16.43 2.05 -15.98
N ALA A 129 -15.41 2.83 -16.37
CA ALA A 129 -15.20 4.15 -15.78
C ALA A 129 -16.21 5.21 -16.26
N GLY A 130 -17.15 4.85 -17.13
CA GLY A 130 -18.06 5.78 -17.80
C GLY A 130 -17.34 6.56 -18.90
N LEU A 131 -17.66 7.86 -19.07
CA LEU A 131 -17.20 8.71 -20.18
C LEU A 131 -15.69 8.99 -20.26
N PHE A 132 -14.88 8.48 -19.32
CA PHE A 132 -13.42 8.64 -19.33
C PHE A 132 -12.79 7.44 -20.04
N GLU A 133 -12.58 7.60 -21.35
CA GLU A 133 -11.91 6.60 -22.20
C GLU A 133 -10.51 6.28 -21.65
N GLY A 134 -10.22 4.99 -21.46
CA GLY A 134 -8.90 4.51 -21.01
C GLY A 134 -8.67 4.44 -19.50
N VAL A 135 -9.68 4.70 -18.66
CA VAL A 135 -9.62 4.41 -17.21
C VAL A 135 -10.43 3.14 -16.94
N ARG A 136 -9.84 2.14 -16.28
CA ARG A 136 -10.59 0.99 -15.77
C ARG A 136 -10.79 1.13 -14.27
N ARG A 137 -11.85 0.50 -13.78
CA ARG A 137 -12.13 0.43 -12.34
C ARG A 137 -12.32 -1.02 -11.96
N PHE A 138 -11.98 -1.32 -10.72
CA PHE A 138 -12.08 -2.67 -10.19
C PHE A 138 -12.83 -2.61 -8.87
N LEU A 139 -13.89 -3.40 -8.79
CA LEU A 139 -14.76 -3.51 -7.62
C LEU A 139 -14.45 -4.83 -6.92
N PRO A 140 -13.75 -4.80 -5.77
CA PRO A 140 -13.59 -5.98 -4.94
C PRO A 140 -14.94 -6.61 -4.60
N THR A 141 -15.00 -7.92 -4.61
CA THR A 141 -16.20 -8.65 -4.20
C THR A 141 -16.43 -8.48 -2.71
N LYS A 142 -17.68 -8.60 -2.26
CA LYS A 142 -18.00 -8.58 -0.83
C LYS A 142 -17.24 -9.67 -0.06
N ASP A 143 -17.09 -10.84 -0.67
CA ASP A 143 -16.37 -11.95 -0.06
C ASP A 143 -14.87 -11.66 0.08
N ALA A 144 -14.25 -11.01 -0.91
CA ALA A 144 -12.87 -10.56 -0.81
C ALA A 144 -12.68 -9.52 0.31
N ILE A 145 -13.59 -8.55 0.40
CA ILE A 145 -13.57 -7.55 1.48
C ILE A 145 -13.73 -8.22 2.84
N ASN A 146 -14.75 -9.07 3.01
CA ASN A 146 -15.01 -9.77 4.27
C ASN A 146 -13.81 -10.64 4.66
N ARG A 147 -13.19 -11.34 3.71
CA ARG A 147 -11.99 -12.15 3.95
C ARG A 147 -10.87 -11.32 4.56
N VAL A 148 -10.55 -10.16 4.00
CA VAL A 148 -9.48 -9.28 4.52
C VAL A 148 -9.86 -8.72 5.88
N VAL A 149 -11.10 -8.26 6.05
CA VAL A 149 -11.59 -7.67 7.31
C VAL A 149 -11.60 -8.71 8.44
N ASP A 150 -12.09 -9.92 8.19
CA ASP A 150 -12.17 -10.99 9.18
C ASP A 150 -10.78 -11.52 9.55
N LEU A 151 -9.85 -11.57 8.59
CA LEU A 151 -8.44 -11.87 8.85
C LEU A 151 -7.82 -10.86 9.81
N VAL A 152 -8.01 -9.56 9.56
CA VAL A 152 -7.54 -8.49 10.46
C VAL A 152 -8.18 -8.59 11.85
N ARG A 153 -9.49 -8.91 11.94
CA ARG A 153 -10.14 -9.13 13.25
C ARG A 153 -9.52 -10.29 14.00
N SER A 154 -9.36 -11.44 13.35
CA SER A 154 -8.83 -12.64 14.02
C SER A 154 -7.42 -12.38 14.54
N GLU A 155 -6.53 -11.84 13.71
CA GLU A 155 -5.13 -11.64 14.10
C GLU A 155 -4.94 -10.51 15.13
N LEU A 156 -5.67 -9.40 15.03
CA LEU A 156 -5.46 -8.23 15.90
C LEU A 156 -6.39 -8.14 17.11
N LEU A 157 -7.51 -8.85 17.15
CA LEU A 157 -8.47 -8.76 18.25
C LEU A 157 -8.60 -10.05 19.05
N GLU A 158 -8.08 -11.19 18.57
CA GLU A 158 -8.09 -12.45 19.31
C GLU A 158 -6.75 -12.68 20.01
N GLU A 159 -6.69 -13.57 21.00
CA GLU A 159 -5.43 -13.91 21.67
C GLU A 159 -4.46 -14.60 20.69
N GLY A 160 -3.25 -14.07 20.53
CA GLY A 160 -2.26 -14.64 19.61
C GLY A 160 -1.11 -13.69 19.26
N GLU A 161 -0.10 -14.24 18.61
CA GLU A 161 0.95 -13.43 17.99
C GLU A 161 0.40 -12.74 16.74
N VAL A 162 0.78 -11.48 16.56
CA VAL A 162 0.40 -10.70 15.39
C VAL A 162 1.50 -10.84 14.36
N THR A 163 1.12 -11.28 13.16
CA THR A 163 2.06 -11.38 12.04
C THR A 163 2.49 -9.99 11.54
N GLU A 164 3.71 -9.91 10.98
CA GLU A 164 4.24 -8.67 10.42
C GLU A 164 3.40 -8.15 9.25
N ASP A 165 2.84 -9.06 8.44
CA ASP A 165 1.99 -8.73 7.29
C ASP A 165 0.68 -8.06 7.72
N ILE A 166 0.00 -8.61 8.73
CA ILE A 166 -1.22 -8.00 9.28
C ILE A 166 -0.90 -6.69 9.98
N ALA A 167 0.22 -6.61 10.71
CA ALA A 167 0.63 -5.34 11.31
C ALA A 167 0.86 -4.27 10.23
N ALA A 168 1.52 -4.61 9.11
CA ALA A 168 1.70 -3.71 7.97
C ALA A 168 0.37 -3.27 7.38
N LEU A 169 -0.57 -4.20 7.15
CA LEU A 169 -1.90 -3.89 6.62
C LEU A 169 -2.66 -2.92 7.53
N VAL A 170 -2.71 -3.18 8.83
CA VAL A 170 -3.42 -2.31 9.78
C VAL A 170 -2.77 -0.93 9.88
N ILE A 171 -1.44 -0.83 9.82
CA ILE A 171 -0.74 0.46 9.73
C ILE A 171 -1.23 1.24 8.50
N LEU A 172 -1.27 0.61 7.33
CA LEU A 172 -1.74 1.26 6.09
C LEU A 172 -3.21 1.69 6.19
N LEU A 173 -4.07 0.83 6.73
CA LEU A 173 -5.50 1.14 6.92
C LEU A 173 -5.72 2.27 7.93
N GLU A 174 -4.98 2.32 9.04
CA GLU A 174 -5.06 3.39 10.04
C GLU A 174 -4.59 4.71 9.43
N LYS A 175 -3.44 4.70 8.77
CA LYS A 175 -2.77 5.89 8.24
C LYS A 175 -3.49 6.51 7.04
N SER A 176 -4.15 5.70 6.22
CA SER A 176 -5.01 6.16 5.13
C SER A 176 -6.44 6.54 5.57
N GLY A 177 -6.80 6.24 6.84
CA GLY A 177 -8.14 6.40 7.38
C GLY A 177 -9.17 5.36 6.90
N VAL A 178 -8.78 4.40 6.06
CA VAL A 178 -9.64 3.32 5.53
C VAL A 178 -10.17 2.43 6.66
N ILE A 179 -9.43 2.28 7.76
CA ILE A 179 -9.84 1.48 8.93
C ILE A 179 -11.23 1.88 9.47
N ARG A 180 -11.64 3.14 9.28
CA ARG A 180 -12.93 3.66 9.76
C ARG A 180 -14.14 3.14 9.00
N GLU A 181 -13.93 2.56 7.82
CA GLU A 181 -15.01 2.03 6.98
C GLU A 181 -15.46 0.64 7.41
N TYR A 182 -14.57 -0.13 8.06
CA TYR A 182 -14.78 -1.55 8.35
C TYR A 182 -14.80 -1.89 9.84
N PHE A 183 -14.18 -1.06 10.68
CA PHE A 183 -14.00 -1.34 12.10
C PHE A 183 -14.66 -0.27 12.96
N SER A 184 -15.31 -0.69 14.04
CA SER A 184 -15.87 0.19 15.06
C SER A 184 -14.79 1.03 15.75
N ARG A 185 -15.20 2.12 16.42
CA ARG A 185 -14.25 2.94 17.21
C ARG A 185 -13.56 2.15 18.32
N TYR A 186 -14.24 1.13 18.85
CA TYR A 186 -13.70 0.25 19.87
C TYR A 186 -12.60 -0.65 19.28
N GLU A 187 -12.89 -1.37 18.21
CA GLU A 187 -11.91 -2.22 17.50
C GLU A 187 -10.70 -1.40 17.04
N GLN A 188 -10.91 -0.22 16.46
CA GLN A 188 -9.83 0.68 16.05
C GLN A 188 -8.89 1.04 17.22
N LYS A 189 -9.47 1.31 18.40
CA LYS A 189 -8.69 1.64 19.59
C LYS A 189 -7.87 0.44 20.05
N GLU A 190 -8.48 -0.74 20.08
CA GLU A 190 -7.83 -1.98 20.49
C GLU A 190 -6.68 -2.38 19.56
N MET A 191 -6.90 -2.34 18.24
CA MET A 191 -5.87 -2.56 17.22
C MET A 191 -4.69 -1.60 17.39
N LYS A 192 -4.98 -0.32 17.63
CA LYS A 192 -3.96 0.70 17.86
C LYS A 192 -3.14 0.44 19.12
N GLU A 193 -3.79 0.05 20.21
CA GLU A 193 -3.11 -0.29 21.47
C GLU A 193 -2.21 -1.52 21.28
N ARG A 194 -2.68 -2.52 20.54
CA ARG A 194 -1.92 -3.73 20.22
C ARG A 194 -0.70 -3.44 19.33
N LEU A 195 -0.87 -2.68 18.25
CA LEU A 195 0.26 -2.21 17.42
C LEU A 195 1.26 -1.37 18.22
N ALA A 196 0.77 -0.52 19.12
CA ALA A 196 1.63 0.27 19.99
C ALA A 196 2.42 -0.58 21.00
N ALA A 197 1.88 -1.72 21.43
CA ALA A 197 2.60 -2.69 22.26
C ALA A 197 3.68 -3.41 21.46
N ILE A 198 3.36 -3.88 20.25
CA ILE A 198 4.30 -4.57 19.34
C ILE A 198 5.47 -3.66 18.99
N THR A 199 5.22 -2.44 18.53
CA THR A 199 6.28 -1.49 18.14
C THR A 199 7.22 -1.08 19.27
N LYS A 200 6.86 -1.37 20.54
CA LYS A 200 7.70 -1.13 21.72
C LYS A 200 8.40 -2.41 22.21
N SER A 201 8.06 -3.58 21.69
CA SER A 201 8.71 -4.83 22.08
C SER A 201 10.04 -5.03 21.34
N PRO A 202 10.96 -5.85 21.88
CA PRO A 202 12.20 -6.21 21.18
C PRO A 202 11.95 -6.88 19.82
N GLU A 203 10.89 -7.69 19.70
CA GLU A 203 10.54 -8.45 18.51
C GLU A 203 9.85 -7.60 17.45
N GLY A 204 9.21 -6.48 17.83
CA GLY A 204 8.45 -5.62 16.91
C GLY A 204 9.27 -4.60 16.13
N ALA A 205 10.60 -4.79 16.01
CA ALA A 205 11.49 -3.89 15.28
C ALA A 205 11.05 -3.70 13.82
N MET A 206 10.67 -4.77 13.13
CA MET A 206 10.21 -4.70 11.74
C MET A 206 8.90 -3.94 11.60
N VAL A 207 7.93 -4.20 12.48
CA VAL A 207 6.64 -3.47 12.49
C VAL A 207 6.86 -1.98 12.74
N LYS A 208 7.79 -1.64 13.63
CA LYS A 208 8.18 -0.24 13.87
C LYS A 208 8.80 0.39 12.61
N GLU A 209 9.69 -0.32 11.92
CA GLU A 209 10.27 0.17 10.66
C GLU A 209 9.19 0.39 9.59
N MET A 210 8.21 -0.50 9.46
CA MET A 210 7.07 -0.31 8.56
C MET A 210 6.23 0.92 8.93
N LEU A 211 5.99 1.15 10.23
CA LEU A 211 5.25 2.32 10.69
C LEU A 211 6.01 3.62 10.37
N ASP A 212 7.30 3.65 10.67
CA ASP A 212 8.16 4.80 10.39
C ASP A 212 8.27 5.08 8.89
N TYR A 213 8.21 4.04 8.06
CA TYR A 213 8.16 4.16 6.61
C TYR A 213 6.95 4.93 6.12
N VAL A 214 5.76 4.45 6.52
CA VAL A 214 4.49 4.96 6.05
C VAL A 214 4.33 6.41 6.53
N ASN A 215 4.71 6.69 7.77
CA ASN A 215 4.78 8.07 8.29
C ASN A 215 5.70 8.95 7.43
N SER A 216 6.91 8.47 7.12
CA SER A 216 7.86 9.24 6.31
C SER A 216 7.33 9.58 4.92
N MET A 217 6.60 8.67 4.26
CA MET A 217 5.98 8.95 2.97
C MET A 217 4.84 9.97 3.07
N LEU A 218 4.02 9.87 4.12
CA LEU A 218 2.92 10.80 4.40
C LEU A 218 3.43 12.21 4.73
N ASP A 219 4.48 12.31 5.53
CA ASP A 219 5.13 13.58 5.84
C ASP A 219 5.70 14.21 4.55
N THR A 220 6.33 13.40 3.70
CA THR A 220 6.89 13.86 2.42
C THR A 220 5.82 14.43 1.49
N ILE A 221 4.69 13.73 1.31
CA ILE A 221 3.62 14.25 0.44
C ILE A 221 2.99 15.51 1.03
N THR A 222 2.90 15.62 2.36
CA THR A 222 2.35 16.80 3.05
C THR A 222 3.20 18.03 2.78
N VAL A 223 4.53 17.87 2.80
CA VAL A 223 5.47 18.93 2.40
C VAL A 223 5.28 19.30 0.92
N LEU A 224 5.21 18.32 0.01
CA LEU A 224 5.00 18.59 -1.42
C LEU A 224 3.69 19.36 -1.66
N ILE A 225 2.58 18.96 -1.03
CA ILE A 225 1.31 19.67 -1.12
C ILE A 225 1.42 21.09 -0.62
N THR A 226 2.07 21.31 0.52
CA THR A 226 2.25 22.66 1.07
C THR A 226 3.09 23.57 0.18
N VAL A 227 4.08 23.02 -0.53
CA VAL A 227 4.96 23.79 -1.44
C VAL A 227 4.27 24.14 -2.77
N PHE A 228 3.37 23.28 -3.27
CA PHE A 228 2.70 23.44 -4.56
C PHE A 228 1.25 23.97 -4.47
N SER A 229 0.74 24.25 -3.26
CA SER A 229 -0.58 24.89 -3.02
C SER A 229 -0.45 26.41 -2.92
#